data_AF-A0A961XMX6-F1
#
_entry.id   AF-A0A961XMX6-F1
#
_cell.length_a   1.000
_cell.length_b   1.000
_cell.length_c   1.000
_cell.angle_alpha   90.00
_cell.angle_beta   90.00
_cell.angle_gamma   90.00
#
_symmetry.space_group_name_H-M   'P 1'
#
loop_
_entity.id
_entity.type
_entity.pdbx_description
1 polymer ?
#
loop_
_entity_poly.entity_id
_entity_poly.type
_entity_poly.pdbx_seq_one_letter_code
_entity_poly.pdbx_strand_id
1 'polypeptide(L)'
;MRFILTFLAVLLLPLQAKAADKLTVLLDWFVNPDHAALVIAQERGMFEKAGLEVELVAPADPSAPPRLVAAGQGDLAITYQPQLHVQVGEGLPLTRIATL
;
A
#
# COMPACT_ATOMS: atom_id res chain seq x y z
N MET A 1 4.71 42.60 -28.90
CA MET A 1 5.60 41.42 -29.01
C MET A 1 6.17 40.95 -27.68
N ARG A 2 6.62 41.84 -26.76
CA ARG A 2 7.22 41.43 -25.48
C ARG A 2 6.26 40.67 -24.54
N PHE A 3 4.96 41.01 -24.53
CA PHE A 3 3.93 40.30 -23.76
C PHE A 3 3.56 38.90 -24.27
N ILE A 4 3.74 38.64 -25.57
CA ILE A 4 3.46 37.32 -26.18
C ILE A 4 4.57 36.34 -25.81
N LEU A 5 5.82 36.81 -25.77
CA LEU A 5 6.99 36.03 -25.34
C LEU A 5 6.92 35.65 -23.85
N THR A 6 6.42 36.52 -22.97
CA THR A 6 6.23 36.18 -21.55
C THR A 6 5.11 35.18 -21.32
N PHE A 7 4.03 35.24 -22.10
CA PHE A 7 2.91 34.29 -21.98
C PHE A 7 3.30 32.87 -22.41
N LEU A 8 4.12 32.75 -23.46
CA LEU A 8 4.64 31.47 -23.93
C LEU A 8 5.62 30.82 -22.93
N ALA A 9 6.35 31.62 -22.16
CA ALA A 9 7.31 31.11 -21.16
C ALA A 9 6.64 30.48 -19.92
N VAL A 10 5.41 30.91 -19.56
CA VAL A 10 4.65 30.35 -18.43
C VAL A 10 4.06 28.97 -18.77
N LEU A 11 3.75 28.72 -20.04
CA LEU A 11 3.23 27.42 -20.53
C LEU A 11 4.26 26.29 -20.54
N LEU A 12 5.56 26.61 -20.45
CA LEU A 12 6.66 25.64 -20.44
C LEU A 12 7.12 25.27 -19.02
N LEU A 13 6.44 25.77 -17.98
CA LEU A 13 6.74 25.36 -16.61
C LEU A 13 6.34 23.89 -16.42
N PRO A 14 7.27 23.01 -15.97
CA PRO A 14 6.93 21.63 -15.71
C PRO A 14 5.94 21.57 -14.55
N LEU A 15 4.70 21.12 -14.82
CA LEU A 15 3.81 20.71 -13.75
C LEU A 15 4.37 19.43 -13.13
N GLN A 16 4.69 19.48 -11.84
CA GLN A 16 4.93 18.26 -11.08
C GLN A 16 3.63 17.48 -10.99
N ALA A 17 3.56 16.34 -11.69
CA ALA A 17 2.51 15.37 -11.50
C ALA A 17 2.67 14.77 -10.10
N LYS A 18 1.70 14.99 -9.22
CA LYS A 18 1.60 14.26 -7.95
C LYS A 18 0.93 12.92 -8.22
N ALA A 19 1.73 11.88 -8.39
CA ALA A 19 1.25 10.51 -8.41
C ALA A 19 1.21 9.98 -6.97
N ALA A 20 0.15 9.27 -6.61
CA ALA A 20 0.10 8.53 -5.36
C ALA A 20 0.97 7.27 -5.48
N ASP A 21 1.66 6.92 -4.40
CA ASP A 21 2.39 5.67 -4.32
C ASP A 21 1.39 4.53 -4.13
N LYS A 22 1.43 3.53 -5.01
CA LYS A 22 0.56 2.36 -4.93
C LYS A 22 1.05 1.42 -3.85
N LEU A 23 0.11 0.88 -3.07
CA LEU A 23 0.40 -0.08 -2.00
C LEU A 23 -0.68 -1.16 -1.96
N THR A 24 -0.30 -2.41 -2.18
CA THR A 24 -1.19 -3.56 -2.06
C THR A 24 -1.01 -4.22 -0.68
N VAL A 25 -2.10 -4.27 0.08
CA VAL A 25 -2.17 -4.93 1.39
C VAL A 25 -3.00 -6.21 1.26
N LEU A 26 -2.34 -7.34 1.41
CA LEU A 26 -2.96 -8.66 1.44
C LEU A 26 -3.53 -8.91 2.85
N LEU A 27 -4.84 -9.07 2.96
CA LEU A 27 -5.50 -9.39 4.22
C LEU A 27 -5.24 -10.86 4.61
N ASP A 28 -5.41 -11.20 5.88
CA ASP A 28 -5.32 -12.60 6.36
C ASP A 28 -6.62 -13.38 6.14
N TRP A 29 -7.75 -12.67 5.96
CA TRP A 29 -9.06 -13.24 5.71
C TRP A 29 -9.96 -12.30 4.88
N PHE A 30 -11.22 -12.67 4.69
CA PHE A 30 -12.25 -11.71 4.28
C PHE A 30 -12.35 -10.56 5.29
N VAL A 31 -12.77 -9.39 4.79
CA VAL A 31 -12.97 -8.19 5.60
C VAL A 31 -13.88 -8.49 6.80
N ASN A 32 -13.39 -8.15 7.98
CA ASN A 32 -14.02 -8.39 9.28
C ASN A 32 -13.70 -7.20 10.23
N PRO A 33 -14.21 -7.19 11.47
CA PRO A 33 -13.95 -6.09 12.41
C PRO A 33 -12.47 -5.82 12.73
N ASP A 34 -11.58 -6.82 12.65
CA ASP A 34 -10.14 -6.64 12.90
C ASP A 34 -9.51 -5.70 11.87
N HIS A 35 -10.09 -5.63 10.67
CA HIS A 35 -9.67 -4.75 9.58
C HIS A 35 -10.23 -3.32 9.68
N ALA A 36 -11.00 -2.99 10.73
CA ALA A 36 -11.75 -1.73 10.81
C ALA A 36 -10.85 -0.49 10.65
N ALA A 37 -9.64 -0.49 11.21
CA ALA A 37 -8.71 0.64 11.08
C ALA A 37 -8.35 0.93 9.62
N LEU A 38 -8.09 -0.11 8.82
CA LEU A 38 -7.73 0.02 7.40
C LEU A 38 -8.91 0.47 6.56
N VAL A 39 -10.09 -0.13 6.79
CA VAL A 39 -11.32 0.24 6.08
C VAL A 39 -11.70 1.69 6.39
N ILE A 40 -11.68 2.11 7.66
CA ILE A 40 -11.99 3.48 8.05
C ILE A 40 -10.97 4.46 7.46
N ALA A 41 -9.68 4.11 7.44
CA ALA A 41 -8.66 4.95 6.83
C ALA A 41 -8.91 5.16 5.33
N GLN A 42 -9.31 4.09 4.61
CA GLN A 42 -9.69 4.16 3.21
C GLN A 42 -10.94 5.04 3.00
N GLU A 43 -12.03 4.76 3.72
CA GLU A 43 -13.30 5.49 3.59
C GLU A 43 -13.18 6.98 3.98
N ARG A 44 -12.26 7.34 4.86
CA ARG A 44 -12.02 8.74 5.28
C ARG A 44 -10.96 9.45 4.43
N GLY A 45 -10.49 8.82 3.35
CA GLY A 45 -9.47 9.36 2.44
C GLY A 45 -8.15 9.63 3.15
N MET A 46 -7.81 8.89 4.20
CA MET A 46 -6.57 9.10 4.95
C MET A 46 -5.35 8.66 4.15
N PHE A 47 -5.46 7.57 3.39
CA PHE A 47 -4.40 7.12 2.47
C PHE A 47 -4.12 8.15 1.38
N GLU A 48 -5.16 8.66 0.72
CA GLU A 48 -5.03 9.69 -0.31
C GLU A 48 -4.37 10.97 0.25
N LYS A 49 -4.75 11.41 1.45
CA LYS A 49 -4.13 12.54 2.14
C LYS A 49 -2.64 12.31 2.44
N ALA A 50 -2.26 11.05 2.65
CA ALA A 50 -0.86 10.64 2.81
C ALA A 50 -0.13 10.42 1.48
N GLY A 51 -0.80 10.62 0.33
CA GLY A 51 -0.22 10.38 -0.99
C GLY A 51 -0.16 8.90 -1.38
N LEU A 52 -1.00 8.05 -0.78
CA LEU A 52 -1.04 6.61 -1.01
C LEU A 52 -2.32 6.19 -1.75
N GLU A 53 -2.17 5.32 -2.74
CA GLU A 53 -3.25 4.55 -3.37
C GLU A 53 -3.20 3.12 -2.82
N VAL A 54 -4.00 2.85 -1.78
CA VAL A 54 -3.98 1.56 -1.08
C VAL A 54 -5.06 0.63 -1.64
N GLU A 55 -4.67 -0.60 -1.98
CA GLU A 55 -5.56 -1.69 -2.36
C GLU A 55 -5.59 -2.77 -1.27
N LEU A 56 -6.77 -3.02 -0.70
CA LEU A 56 -6.98 -4.10 0.27
C LEU A 56 -7.48 -5.36 -0.45
N VAL A 57 -6.71 -6.44 -0.42
CA VAL A 57 -7.01 -7.67 -1.17
C VAL A 57 -7.26 -8.82 -0.20
N ALA A 58 -8.48 -9.34 -0.21
CA ALA A 58 -8.79 -10.58 0.51
C ALA A 58 -8.12 -11.78 -0.17
N PRO A 59 -7.54 -12.72 0.60
CA PRO A 59 -6.80 -13.83 0.02
C PRO A 59 -7.74 -14.94 -0.48
N ALA A 60 -7.32 -15.66 -1.52
CA ALA A 60 -7.95 -16.92 -1.92
C ALA A 60 -7.55 -18.08 -0.97
N ASP A 61 -6.33 -18.05 -0.44
CA ASP A 61 -5.81 -18.96 0.58
C ASP A 61 -5.26 -18.12 1.76
N PRO A 62 -5.84 -18.22 2.96
CA PRO A 62 -5.42 -17.50 4.18
C PRO A 62 -3.96 -17.71 4.58
N SER A 63 -3.32 -18.81 4.15
CA SER A 63 -1.92 -19.11 4.47
C SER A 63 -0.94 -18.47 3.49
N ALA A 64 -1.42 -17.98 2.35
CA ALA A 64 -0.61 -17.44 1.26
C ALA A 64 -0.04 -16.03 1.49
N PRO A 65 -0.73 -15.05 2.12
CA PRO A 65 -0.33 -13.64 2.09
C PRO A 65 1.14 -13.36 2.42
N PRO A 66 1.71 -13.90 3.51
CA PRO A 66 3.12 -13.63 3.81
C PRO A 66 4.08 -14.19 2.78
N ARG A 67 3.77 -15.35 2.19
CA ARG A 67 4.59 -15.95 1.13
C ARG A 67 4.50 -15.15 -0.16
N LEU A 68 3.32 -14.60 -0.47
CA LEU A 68 3.11 -13.74 -1.63
C LEU A 68 3.91 -12.44 -1.50
N VAL A 69 3.94 -11.83 -0.31
CA VAL A 69 4.80 -10.66 -0.03
C VAL A 69 6.28 -11.03 -0.16
N ALA A 70 6.72 -12.16 0.42
CA ALA A 70 8.09 -12.63 0.27
C ALA A 70 8.49 -12.88 -1.20
N ALA A 71 7.51 -13.19 -2.07
CA ALA A 71 7.68 -13.38 -3.51
C ALA A 71 7.51 -12.08 -4.33
N GLY A 72 7.26 -10.93 -3.70
CA GLY A 72 7.05 -9.65 -4.38
C GLY A 72 5.69 -9.52 -5.09
N GLN A 73 4.70 -10.32 -4.71
CA GLN A 73 3.34 -10.31 -5.28
C GLN A 73 2.35 -9.45 -4.46
N GLY A 74 2.85 -8.71 -3.48
CA GLY A 74 2.14 -7.72 -2.67
C GLY A 74 3.14 -6.98 -1.79
N ASP A 75 2.78 -5.79 -1.31
CA ASP A 75 3.70 -4.95 -0.54
C ASP A 75 3.66 -5.29 0.95
N LEU A 76 2.45 -5.52 1.48
CA LEU A 76 2.21 -5.84 2.88
C LEU A 76 1.25 -7.02 3.01
N ALA A 77 1.38 -7.76 4.11
CA ALA A 77 0.44 -8.81 4.48
C ALA A 77 0.08 -8.68 5.96
N ILE A 78 -1.19 -8.92 6.28
CA ILE A 78 -1.64 -9.17 7.65
C ILE A 78 -1.39 -10.64 7.95
N THR A 79 -0.81 -10.91 9.12
CA THR A 79 -0.60 -12.28 9.59
C THR A 79 -0.41 -12.31 11.11
N TYR A 80 -0.36 -13.52 11.66
CA TYR A 80 -0.19 -13.75 13.08
C TYR A 80 1.28 -13.90 13.45
N GLN A 81 1.67 -13.36 14.60
CA GLN A 81 3.06 -13.37 15.06
C GLN A 81 3.69 -14.79 15.13
N PRO A 82 3.00 -15.86 15.58
CA PRO A 82 3.58 -17.20 15.56
C PRO A 82 3.94 -17.66 14.14
N GLN A 83 3.09 -17.35 13.16
CA GLN A 83 3.30 -17.72 11.76
C GLN A 83 4.49 -16.96 11.16
N LEU A 84 4.63 -15.68 11.49
CA LEU A 84 5.78 -14.87 11.09
C LEU A 84 7.09 -15.50 11.58
N HIS A 85 7.15 -15.93 12.85
CA HIS A 85 8.36 -16.54 13.42
C HIS A 85 8.74 -17.84 12.72
N VAL A 86 7.75 -18.68 12.38
CA VAL A 86 7.97 -19.89 11.60
C VAL A 86 8.53 -19.55 10.22
N GLN A 87 7.91 -18.63 9.49
CA GLN A 87 8.31 -18.27 8.12
C GLN A 87 9.69 -17.60 8.05
N VAL A 88 10.01 -16.73 9.01
CA VAL A 88 11.35 -16.17 9.13
C VAL A 88 12.37 -17.26 9.47
N GLY A 89 12.00 -18.23 10.32
CA GLY A 89 12.81 -19.43 10.58
C GLY A 89 13.04 -20.32 9.35
N GLU A 90 12.07 -20.35 8.43
CA GLU A 90 12.17 -20.99 7.11
C GLU A 90 13.00 -20.17 6.09
N GLY A 91 13.48 -18.99 6.48
CA GLY A 91 14.35 -18.14 5.67
C GLY A 91 13.61 -17.14 4.76
N LEU A 92 12.30 -16.94 4.95
CA LEU A 92 11.58 -15.90 4.21
C LEU A 92 12.05 -14.50 4.65
N PRO A 93 12.28 -13.57 3.71
CA PRO A 93 12.78 -12.22 4.01
C PRO A 93 11.66 -11.29 4.51
N LEU A 94 10.95 -11.70 5.56
CA LEU A 94 9.81 -10.98 6.12
C LEU A 94 10.22 -10.15 7.33
N THR A 95 9.63 -8.96 7.47
CA THR A 95 9.84 -8.06 8.61
C THR A 95 8.51 -7.54 9.12
N ARG A 96 8.28 -7.59 10.44
CA ARG A 96 7.12 -6.95 11.06
C ARG A 96 7.34 -5.44 11.16
N ILE A 97 6.42 -4.67 10.60
CA ILE A 97 6.48 -3.19 10.64
C ILE A 97 5.40 -2.55 11.54
N ALA A 98 4.32 -3.28 11.85
CA ALA A 98 3.16 -2.75 12.59
C ALA A 98 2.37 -3.87 13.29
N THR A 99 1.30 -3.49 13.99
CA THR A 99 0.29 -4.38 14.59
C THR A 99 -1.07 -3.69 14.49
N LEU A 100 -2.13 -4.45 14.23
CA LEU A 100 -3.52 -4.01 14.18
C LEU A 100 -4.22 -4.30 15.51
#